data_AF-B9TIF3-F1
#
_entry.id   AF-B9TIF3-F1
#
_cell.length_a   1.000
_cell.length_b   1.000
_cell.length_c   1.000
_cell.angle_alpha   90.00
_cell.angle_beta   90.00
_cell.angle_gamma   90.00
#
_symmetry.space_group_name_H-M   'P 1'
#
loop_
_entity.id
_entity.type
_entity.pdbx_description
1 polymer ?
#
loop_
_entity_poly.entity_id
_entity_poly.type
_entity_poly.pdbx_seq_one_letter_code
_entity_poly.pdbx_strand_id
1 'polypeptide(L)'
;LLEDEGSIEEAEAEGAKKPFAATAQGLEELEDRKDEVKALLRRLGRHGERTTTVRSHDVFRAMGNLGSVLKNRAKAGKLDEATINEIVDMIDEMAKRIERL
;
A
#
# COMPACT_ATOMS: atom_id res chain seq x y z
N LEU A 1 1.25 33.11 -3.55
CA LEU A 1 1.36 32.84 -2.10
C LEU A 1 2.79 32.46 -1.75
N LEU A 2 3.32 31.27 -2.08
CA LEU A 2 4.72 30.92 -1.70
C LEU A 2 5.81 31.70 -2.44
N GLU A 3 5.60 31.99 -3.73
CA GLU A 3 6.51 32.84 -4.52
C GLU A 3 6.45 34.30 -4.03
N ASP A 4 5.24 34.81 -3.76
CA ASP A 4 5.04 36.14 -3.18
C ASP A 4 5.67 36.28 -1.77
N GLU A 5 5.71 35.19 -1.01
CA GLU A 5 6.35 35.08 0.32
C GLU A 5 7.87 34.86 0.24
N GLY A 6 8.43 34.71 -0.97
CA GLY A 6 9.87 34.52 -1.21
C GLY A 6 10.39 33.12 -0.87
N SER A 7 9.51 32.16 -0.57
CA SER A 7 9.90 30.79 -0.18
C SER A 7 10.30 29.92 -1.37
N ILE A 8 9.79 30.23 -2.56
CA ILE A 8 10.10 29.54 -3.82
C ILE A 8 10.33 30.55 -4.94
N GLU A 9 11.06 30.13 -5.97
CA GLU A 9 11.31 30.91 -7.19
C GLU A 9 11.14 30.04 -8.45
N GLU A 10 10.79 30.66 -9.57
CA GLU A 10 10.69 29.98 -10.86
C GLU A 10 12.06 29.42 -11.27
N ALA A 11 12.11 28.12 -11.54
CA ALA A 11 13.31 27.44 -12.02
C ALA A 11 13.31 27.39 -13.56
N GLU A 12 14.49 27.20 -14.16
CA GLU A 12 14.58 27.06 -15.61
C GLU A 12 13.87 25.77 -16.09
N ALA A 13 13.12 25.88 -17.19
CA ALA A 13 12.48 24.75 -17.85
C ALA A 13 12.65 24.80 -19.37
N GLU A 14 12.91 23.64 -19.95
CA GLU A 14 12.95 23.42 -21.40
C GLU A 14 11.55 23.17 -22.02
N GLY A 15 10.46 23.37 -21.27
CA GLY A 15 9.10 23.03 -21.70
C GLY A 15 8.03 23.99 -21.20
N ALA A 16 6.77 23.74 -21.57
CA ALA A 16 5.63 24.64 -21.27
C ALA A 16 5.22 24.69 -19.78
N LYS A 17 5.92 23.99 -18.89
CA LYS A 17 5.66 24.00 -17.45
C LYS A 17 6.60 24.98 -16.78
N LYS A 18 6.10 25.70 -15.78
CA LYS A 18 6.87 26.57 -14.88
C LYS A 18 7.26 25.77 -13.64
N PRO A 19 8.49 25.23 -13.55
CA PRO A 19 8.96 24.55 -12.36
C PRO A 19 9.32 25.59 -11.29
N PHE A 20 9.37 25.15 -10.05
CA PHE A 20 9.76 26.00 -8.92
C PHE A 20 10.83 25.30 -8.09
N ALA A 21 11.77 26.08 -7.57
CA ALA A 21 12.78 25.64 -6.61
C ALA A 21 12.59 26.38 -5.28
N ALA A 22 13.01 25.76 -4.18
CA ALA A 22 13.07 26.45 -2.89
C ALA A 22 14.20 27.47 -2.90
N THR A 23 13.93 28.67 -2.41
CA THR A 23 14.96 29.70 -2.22
C THR A 23 15.80 29.38 -0.97
N ALA A 24 16.88 30.14 -0.75
CA ALA A 24 17.65 30.05 0.49
C ALA A 24 16.78 30.30 1.74
N GLN A 25 15.87 31.27 1.68
CA GLN A 25 14.91 31.57 2.75
C GLN A 25 13.97 30.38 2.99
N GLY A 26 13.44 29.79 1.91
CA GLY A 26 12.56 28.62 2.02
C GLY A 26 13.26 27.40 2.63
N LEU A 27 14.55 27.19 2.31
CA LEU A 27 15.36 26.13 2.91
C LEU A 27 15.64 26.38 4.39
N GLU A 28 15.93 27.63 4.78
CA GLU A 28 16.13 28.01 6.18
C GLU A 28 14.85 27.78 7.00
N GLU A 29 13.68 28.20 6.50
CA GLU A 29 12.40 27.95 7.18
C GLU A 29 12.12 26.45 7.36
N LEU A 30 12.45 25.62 6.37
CA LEU A 30 12.30 24.17 6.46
C LEU A 30 13.23 23.55 7.52
N GLU A 31 14.46 24.06 7.68
CA GLU A 31 15.39 23.60 8.70
C GLU A 31 14.96 24.04 10.11
N ASP A 32 14.53 25.30 10.26
CA ASP A 32 13.99 25.83 11.52
C ASP A 32 12.78 25.02 12.00
N ARG A 33 11.98 24.50 11.07
CA ARG A 33 10.79 23.68 11.34
C ARG A 33 10.98 22.19 11.09
N LYS A 34 12.21 21.68 11.11
CA LYS A 34 12.51 20.28 10.73
C LYS A 34 11.68 19.22 11.44
N ASP A 35 11.37 19.40 12.72
CA ASP A 35 10.59 18.42 13.48
C ASP A 35 9.12 18.39 13.03
N GLU A 36 8.57 19.55 12.70
CA GLU A 36 7.24 19.69 12.11
C GLU A 36 7.21 19.08 10.70
N VAL A 37 8.19 19.43 9.85
CA VAL A 37 8.35 18.86 8.51
C VAL A 37 8.41 17.32 8.58
N LYS A 38 9.22 16.77 9.49
CA LYS A 38 9.33 15.32 9.72
C LYS A 38 8.00 14.71 10.15
N ALA A 39 7.24 15.38 11.02
CA ALA A 39 5.93 14.91 11.46
C ALA A 39 4.90 14.92 10.31
N LEU A 40 4.93 15.94 9.46
CA LEU A 40 4.07 16.08 8.27
C LEU A 40 4.43 15.03 7.21
N LEU A 41 5.71 14.83 6.90
CA LEU A 41 6.19 13.80 5.98
C LEU A 41 5.79 12.40 6.46
N ARG A 42 5.92 12.11 7.76
CA ARG A 42 5.43 10.85 8.34
C ARG A 42 3.92 10.69 8.17
N ARG A 43 3.14 11.76 8.37
CA ARG A 43 1.67 11.72 8.17
C ARG A 43 1.29 11.48 6.71
N LEU A 44 2.05 12.04 5.77
CA LEU A 44 1.89 11.83 4.34
C LEU A 44 2.26 10.39 3.94
N GLY A 45 3.36 9.86 4.47
CA GLY A 45 3.78 8.47 4.26
C GLY A 45 2.73 7.44 4.68
N ARG A 46 2.06 7.65 5.82
CA ARG A 46 0.94 6.80 6.25
C ARG A 46 -0.25 6.77 5.28
N HIS A 47 -0.45 7.82 4.47
CA HIS A 47 -1.45 7.80 3.41
C HIS A 47 -1.00 6.95 2.22
N GLY A 48 0.30 6.95 1.90
CA GLY A 48 0.89 6.06 0.90
C GLY A 48 0.83 4.58 1.29
N GLU A 49 1.08 4.26 2.57
CA GLU A 49 1.02 2.89 3.10
C GLU A 49 -0.40 2.29 3.06
N ARG A 50 -1.45 3.11 3.21
CA ARG A 50 -2.84 2.67 3.02
C ARG A 50 -3.11 2.21 1.58
N THR A 51 -2.44 2.82 0.60
CA THR A 51 -2.53 2.42 -0.81
C THR A 51 -1.77 1.11 -1.07
N THR A 52 -0.66 0.84 -0.37
CA THR A 52 0.06 -0.45 -0.46
C THR A 52 -0.63 -1.59 0.29
N THR A 53 -1.52 -1.27 1.24
CA THR A 53 -2.34 -2.25 1.99
C THR A 53 -3.30 -3.03 1.07
N VAL A 54 -3.61 -2.52 -0.12
CA VAL A 54 -4.48 -3.17 -1.13
C VAL A 54 -4.05 -4.63 -1.42
N ARG A 55 -2.75 -4.93 -1.42
CA ARG A 55 -2.27 -6.32 -1.63
C ARG A 55 -2.68 -7.29 -0.52
N SER A 56 -2.76 -6.83 0.74
CA SER A 56 -3.22 -7.67 1.84
C SER A 56 -4.72 -7.93 1.76
N HIS A 57 -5.50 -6.93 1.32
CA HIS A 57 -6.95 -7.08 1.14
C HIS A 57 -7.31 -8.14 0.09
N ASP A 58 -6.58 -8.20 -1.02
CA ASP A 58 -6.84 -9.20 -2.06
C ASP A 58 -6.58 -10.63 -1.58
N VAL A 59 -5.56 -10.85 -0.74
CA VAL A 59 -5.28 -12.15 -0.11
C VAL A 59 -6.40 -12.55 0.85
N PHE A 60 -6.81 -11.65 1.75
CA PHE A 60 -7.92 -11.93 2.67
C PHE A 60 -9.24 -12.17 1.93
N ARG A 61 -9.49 -11.45 0.83
CA ARG A 61 -10.64 -11.68 -0.05
C ARG A 61 -10.60 -13.06 -0.69
N ALA A 62 -9.44 -13.47 -1.21
CA ALA A 62 -9.26 -14.81 -1.78
C ALA A 62 -9.50 -15.92 -0.73
N MET A 63 -8.98 -15.75 0.49
CA MET A 63 -9.23 -16.67 1.61
C MET A 63 -10.71 -16.72 2.00
N GLY A 64 -11.41 -15.57 2.02
CA GLY A 64 -12.85 -15.51 2.27
C GLY A 64 -13.69 -16.25 1.22
N ASN A 65 -13.28 -16.16 -0.06
CA ASN A 65 -13.92 -16.91 -1.14
C ASN A 65 -13.72 -18.42 -0.98
N LEU A 66 -12.49 -18.86 -0.67
CA LEU A 66 -12.19 -20.27 -0.42
C LEU A 66 -13.04 -20.80 0.74
N GLY A 67 -13.06 -20.10 1.88
CA GLY A 67 -13.90 -20.48 3.03
C GLY A 67 -15.39 -20.57 2.68
N SER A 68 -15.90 -19.67 1.83
CA SER A 68 -17.28 -19.69 1.37
C SER A 68 -17.61 -20.92 0.52
N VAL A 69 -16.71 -21.30 -0.40
CA VAL A 69 -16.86 -22.51 -1.22
C VAL A 69 -16.87 -23.76 -0.34
N LEU A 70 -15.92 -23.87 0.60
CA LEU A 70 -15.83 -25.00 1.52
C LEU A 70 -17.09 -25.11 2.39
N LYS A 71 -17.58 -23.98 2.94
CA LYS A 71 -18.82 -23.93 3.72
C LYS A 71 -20.03 -24.36 2.90
N ASN A 72 -20.14 -23.93 1.65
CA ASN A 72 -21.24 -24.33 0.76
C ASN A 72 -21.19 -25.83 0.46
N ARG A 73 -19.99 -26.38 0.25
CA ARG A 73 -19.79 -27.82 0.01
C ARG A 73 -20.14 -28.65 1.25
N ALA A 74 -19.75 -28.20 2.44
CA ALA A 74 -20.11 -28.80 3.72
C ALA A 74 -21.63 -28.85 3.92
N LYS A 75 -22.31 -27.70 3.72
CA LYS A 75 -23.77 -27.61 3.82
C LYS A 75 -24.50 -28.51 2.84
N ALA A 76 -23.92 -28.77 1.68
CA ALA A 76 -24.46 -29.67 0.67
C ALA A 76 -24.19 -31.15 0.95
N GLY A 77 -23.52 -31.51 2.06
CA GLY A 77 -23.14 -32.89 2.39
C GLY A 77 -22.07 -33.48 1.46
N LYS A 78 -21.30 -32.63 0.77
CA LYS A 78 -20.31 -33.04 -0.25
C LYS A 78 -18.86 -33.06 0.28
N LEU A 79 -18.68 -33.18 1.59
CA LEU A 79 -17.39 -33.31 2.25
C LEU A 79 -17.31 -34.67 2.96
N ASP A 80 -17.15 -35.73 2.17
CA ASP A 80 -16.71 -37.01 2.71
C ASP A 80 -15.20 -36.95 3.05
N GLU A 81 -14.74 -37.96 3.78
CA GLU A 81 -13.36 -38.03 4.26
C GLU A 81 -12.34 -37.97 3.11
N ALA A 82 -12.61 -38.65 1.99
CA ALA A 82 -11.76 -38.62 0.82
C ALA A 82 -11.65 -37.20 0.22
N THR A 83 -12.78 -36.51 0.06
CA THR A 83 -12.81 -35.12 -0.43
C THR A 83 -12.10 -34.18 0.53
N ILE A 84 -12.23 -34.38 1.85
CA ILE A 84 -11.55 -33.56 2.85
C ILE A 84 -10.04 -33.71 2.73
N ASN A 85 -9.54 -34.95 2.64
CA ASN A 85 -8.11 -35.22 2.49
C ASN A 85 -7.55 -34.58 1.22
N GLU A 86 -8.26 -34.70 0.09
CA GLU A 86 -7.86 -34.06 -1.16
C GLU A 86 -7.80 -32.52 -1.05
N ILE A 87 -8.77 -31.91 -0.35
CA ILE A 87 -8.76 -30.46 -0.10
C ILE A 87 -7.58 -30.04 0.77
N VAL A 88 -7.26 -30.82 1.81
CA VAL A 88 -6.10 -30.55 2.68
C VAL A 88 -4.81 -30.63 1.87
N ASP A 89 -4.63 -31.68 1.06
CA ASP A 89 -3.45 -31.86 0.23
C ASP A 89 -3.25 -30.67 -0.73
N MET A 90 -4.33 -30.18 -1.36
CA MET A 90 -4.29 -29.01 -2.23
C MET A 90 -3.88 -27.73 -1.48
N ILE A 91 -4.41 -27.51 -0.27
CA ILE A 91 -4.06 -26.34 0.55
C ILE A 91 -2.59 -26.40 0.98
N ASP A 92 -2.13 -27.56 1.43
CA ASP A 92 -0.74 -27.77 1.86
C ASP A 92 0.24 -27.61 0.69
N GLU A 93 -0.10 -28.09 -0.50
CA GLU A 93 0.71 -27.87 -1.69
C GLU A 93 0.80 -26.37 -2.03
N MET A 94 -0.33 -25.66 -1.99
CA MET A 94 -0.34 -24.21 -2.21
C MET A 94 0.50 -23.47 -1.16
N ALA A 95 0.41 -23.86 0.12
CA ALA A 95 1.21 -23.29 1.20
C ALA A 95 2.71 -23.50 0.94
N LYS A 96 3.14 -24.73 0.63
CA LYS A 96 4.54 -25.05 0.29
C LYS A 96 5.06 -24.26 -0.91
N ARG A 97 4.22 -23.98 -1.91
CA ARG A 97 4.60 -23.15 -3.06
C ARG A 97 4.81 -21.70 -2.64
N ILE A 98 3.94 -21.16 -1.78
CA ILE A 98 4.06 -19.79 -1.24
C ILE A 98 5.30 -19.66 -0.35
N GLU A 99 5.60 -20.64 0.49
CA GLU A 99 6.81 -20.66 1.33
C GLU A 99 8.13 -20.61 0.55
N ARG A 100 8.10 -20.96 -0.74
CA ARG A 100 9.26 -21.00 -1.63
C ARG A 100 9.39 -19.77 -2.54
N LEU A 101 8.45 -18.81 -2.46
CA LEU A 101 8.53 -17.52 -3.17
C LEU A 101 9.49 -16.57 -2.43
#